data_AF-A0A939XEB4-F1
#
_entry.id   AF-A0A939XEB4-F1
#
_cell.length_a   1.000
_cell.length_b   1.000
_cell.length_c   1.000
_cell.angle_alpha   90.00
_cell.angle_beta   90.00
_cell.angle_gamma   90.00
#
_symmetry.space_group_name_H-M   'P 1'
#
loop_
_entity.id
_entity.type
_entity.pdbx_description
1 polymer ?
#
loop_
_entity_poly.entity_id
_entity_poly.type
_entity_poly.pdbx_seq_one_letter_code
_entity_poly.pdbx_strand_id
1 'polypeptide(L)'
;MIQLLVINDDTLTTGLGMHCGADFEVSVADSPLAAFNSIIHINPDAIVMHTGNGFDHIQVLRRIRNMQASKYTPVLVIAEDDAVVALGQRTSDGKTDYRKAPMDLEAICHWAMDKLDVSDESGQKEVLVIDDDPVVLDLSRLYLGAKYKVTTINRSYDVLDRLATYKPDLILLDIAMPDIDGKELFKLIKEIPGCESIPILFQTGMAGINTVRECVKLGAAGFVIKPLQKPVLLERVEEALGGEAKKKVYVFEDKDFIFQLINGFLKDSYEVIRGESVLNSNNRLEEINPDVIMIDIDSSAFILNHVRGTASQLSIPMVLLTKDLESEIVQKERLSPNTAIVQMPLNKEPVREAVTVMAQKKAALAK
;
A
#
# COMPACT_ATOMS: atom_id res chain seq x y z
N MET A 1 -1.64 -22.41 -1.71
CA MET A 1 -0.84 -23.59 -2.04
C MET A 1 -0.44 -23.48 -3.50
N ILE A 2 0.86 -23.32 -3.74
CA ILE A 2 1.50 -23.05 -5.03
C ILE A 2 1.76 -24.38 -5.73
N GLN A 3 1.23 -24.56 -6.94
CA GLN A 3 1.49 -25.73 -7.78
C GLN A 3 2.83 -25.58 -8.50
N LEU A 4 3.86 -26.28 -8.04
CA LEU A 4 5.20 -26.24 -8.63
C LEU A 4 5.46 -27.49 -9.46
N LEU A 5 5.69 -27.33 -10.76
CA LEU A 5 6.09 -28.44 -11.63
C LEU A 5 7.60 -28.48 -11.80
N VAL A 6 8.24 -29.55 -11.35
CA VAL A 6 9.66 -29.82 -11.57
C VAL A 6 9.83 -30.74 -12.77
N ILE A 7 10.65 -30.33 -13.74
CA ILE A 7 10.96 -31.09 -14.94
C ILE A 7 12.40 -31.56 -14.84
N ASN A 8 12.59 -32.87 -15.01
CA ASN A 8 13.89 -33.52 -15.16
C ASN A 8 14.80 -33.44 -13.91
N ASP A 9 14.22 -33.45 -12.71
CA ASP A 9 14.96 -33.59 -11.45
C ASP A 9 14.07 -34.16 -10.33
N ASP A 10 14.10 -35.48 -10.17
CA ASP A 10 13.32 -36.18 -9.14
C ASP A 10 13.91 -35.97 -7.72
N THR A 11 15.17 -35.54 -7.62
CA THR A 11 15.83 -35.32 -6.33
C THR A 11 15.35 -34.03 -5.67
N LEU A 12 15.05 -33.01 -6.48
CA LEU A 12 14.43 -31.77 -6.02
C LEU A 12 13.01 -31.99 -5.48
N THR A 13 12.27 -32.99 -5.96
CA THR A 13 10.88 -33.23 -5.53
C THR A 13 10.79 -33.54 -4.05
N THR A 14 11.59 -34.51 -3.60
CA THR A 14 11.58 -34.99 -2.22
C THR A 14 12.09 -33.88 -1.27
N GLY A 15 13.05 -33.08 -1.74
CA GLY A 15 13.58 -31.94 -1.00
C GLY A 15 12.60 -30.77 -0.91
N LEU A 16 12.03 -30.32 -2.03
CA LEU A 16 11.15 -29.14 -2.10
C LEU A 16 9.85 -29.37 -1.33
N GLY A 17 9.25 -30.56 -1.45
CA GLY A 17 8.02 -30.89 -0.71
C GLY A 17 8.22 -30.91 0.81
N MET A 18 9.41 -31.29 1.30
CA MET A 18 9.72 -31.23 2.73
C MET A 18 10.18 -29.84 3.19
N HIS A 19 10.85 -29.08 2.32
CA HIS A 19 11.48 -27.81 2.68
C HIS A 19 10.53 -26.61 2.60
N CYS A 20 9.69 -26.51 1.56
CA CYS A 20 8.76 -25.39 1.40
C CYS A 20 7.43 -25.56 2.19
N GLY A 21 7.24 -26.65 2.95
CA GLY A 21 6.06 -26.84 3.82
C GLY A 21 4.72 -27.01 3.09
N ALA A 22 3.61 -26.67 3.76
CA ALA A 22 2.24 -26.78 3.23
C ALA A 22 1.91 -25.74 2.13
N ASP A 23 2.84 -24.83 1.84
CA ASP A 23 2.64 -23.73 0.91
C ASP A 23 2.83 -24.16 -0.55
N PHE A 24 3.47 -25.31 -0.80
CA PHE A 24 3.73 -25.84 -2.13
C PHE A 24 3.16 -27.25 -2.32
N GLU A 25 2.57 -27.49 -3.49
CA GLU A 25 2.28 -28.82 -4.00
C GLU A 25 3.20 -29.08 -5.20
N VAL A 26 4.12 -30.03 -5.06
CA VAL A 26 5.19 -30.27 -6.03
C VAL A 26 4.87 -31.50 -6.87
N SER A 27 4.80 -31.32 -8.19
CA SER A 27 4.64 -32.38 -9.19
C SER A 27 5.91 -32.55 -10.01
N VAL A 28 6.13 -33.74 -10.58
CA VAL A 28 7.34 -34.06 -11.33
C VAL A 28 7.02 -34.59 -12.71
N ALA A 29 7.82 -34.17 -13.67
CA ALA A 29 7.85 -34.75 -15.00
C ALA A 29 9.27 -35.18 -15.37
N ASP A 30 9.44 -36.48 -15.57
CA ASP A 30 10.69 -37.13 -15.98
C ASP A 30 10.96 -37.04 -17.50
N SER A 31 9.99 -36.52 -18.26
CA SER A 31 10.06 -36.45 -19.72
C SER A 31 9.27 -35.25 -20.26
N PRO A 32 9.61 -34.73 -21.46
CA PRO A 32 8.87 -33.64 -22.08
C PRO A 32 7.37 -33.93 -22.24
N LEU A 33 7.01 -35.17 -22.60
CA LEU A 33 5.61 -35.56 -22.76
C LEU A 33 4.86 -35.54 -21.42
N ALA A 34 5.48 -36.07 -20.36
CA ALA A 34 4.91 -35.99 -19.00
C ALA A 34 4.77 -34.54 -18.54
N ALA A 35 5.74 -33.67 -18.87
CA ALA A 35 5.68 -32.25 -18.53
C ALA A 35 4.50 -31.55 -19.22
N PHE A 36 4.30 -31.79 -20.52
CA PHE A 36 3.19 -31.18 -21.25
C PHE A 36 1.83 -31.68 -20.77
N ASN A 37 1.69 -32.97 -20.47
CA ASN A 37 0.46 -33.51 -19.90
C ASN A 37 0.20 -32.91 -18.51
N SER A 38 1.23 -32.84 -17.66
CA SER A 38 1.13 -32.26 -16.32
C SER A 38 0.66 -30.81 -16.40
N ILE A 39 1.28 -29.99 -17.26
CA ILE A 39 0.88 -28.59 -17.46
C ILE A 39 -0.63 -28.44 -17.76
N ILE A 40 -1.20 -29.33 -18.56
CA ILE A 40 -2.63 -29.28 -18.93
C ILE A 40 -3.52 -29.71 -17.75
N HIS A 41 -3.10 -30.71 -16.98
CA HIS A 41 -3.91 -31.29 -15.91
C HIS A 41 -3.80 -30.58 -14.57
N ILE A 42 -2.60 -30.12 -14.20
CA ILE A 42 -2.32 -29.50 -12.90
C ILE A 42 -2.30 -27.98 -12.97
N ASN A 43 -2.12 -27.40 -14.17
CA ASN A 43 -2.02 -25.96 -14.39
C ASN A 43 -1.06 -25.25 -13.39
N PRO A 44 0.26 -25.51 -13.50
CA PRO A 44 1.22 -25.10 -12.48
C PRO A 44 1.36 -23.57 -12.43
N ASP A 45 1.52 -23.05 -11.21
CA ASP A 45 1.80 -21.65 -10.92
C ASP A 45 3.24 -21.30 -11.33
N ALA A 46 4.19 -22.21 -11.13
CA ALA A 46 5.58 -22.05 -11.55
C ALA A 46 6.20 -23.37 -12.03
N ILE A 47 7.22 -23.28 -12.88
CA ILE A 47 7.93 -24.45 -13.44
C ILE A 47 9.42 -24.32 -13.14
N VAL A 48 10.03 -25.40 -12.63
CA VAL A 48 11.48 -25.54 -12.49
C VAL A 48 11.95 -26.60 -13.48
N MET A 49 12.96 -26.31 -14.28
CA MET A 49 13.47 -27.20 -15.32
C MET A 49 14.98 -27.39 -15.16
N HIS A 50 15.41 -28.61 -14.94
CA HIS A 50 16.84 -28.95 -14.88
C HIS A 50 17.35 -29.42 -16.25
N THR A 51 18.49 -28.91 -16.71
CA THR A 51 19.01 -29.23 -18.06
C THR A 51 19.84 -30.53 -18.13
N GLY A 52 20.06 -31.21 -17.00
CA GLY A 52 21.14 -32.20 -16.81
C GLY A 52 21.01 -33.60 -17.43
N ASN A 53 19.97 -33.96 -18.19
CA ASN A 53 19.77 -35.35 -18.65
C ASN A 53 19.41 -35.51 -20.15
N GLY A 54 20.01 -34.71 -21.04
CA GLY A 54 19.90 -34.94 -22.48
C GLY A 54 18.60 -34.46 -23.14
N PHE A 55 17.77 -33.68 -22.44
CA PHE A 55 16.67 -32.95 -23.07
C PHE A 55 17.15 -31.64 -23.68
N ASP A 56 16.64 -31.34 -24.88
CA ASP A 56 16.75 -30.00 -25.46
C ASP A 56 15.78 -29.06 -24.73
N HIS A 57 16.25 -28.48 -23.63
CA HIS A 57 15.50 -27.54 -22.80
C HIS A 57 14.98 -26.34 -23.61
N ILE A 58 15.66 -25.94 -24.69
CA ILE A 58 15.22 -24.85 -25.57
C ILE A 58 13.92 -25.25 -26.29
N GLN A 59 13.85 -26.49 -26.81
CA GLN A 59 12.63 -26.98 -27.43
C GLN A 59 11.48 -27.15 -26.43
N VAL A 60 11.76 -27.68 -25.24
CA VAL A 60 10.75 -27.84 -24.19
C VAL A 60 10.21 -26.46 -23.77
N LEU A 61 11.09 -25.51 -23.47
CA LEU A 61 10.71 -24.14 -23.10
C LEU A 61 9.91 -23.47 -24.23
N ARG A 62 10.34 -23.61 -25.49
CA ARG A 62 9.60 -23.08 -26.64
C ARG A 62 8.20 -23.67 -26.73
N ARG A 63 8.02 -24.96 -26.43
CA ARG A 63 6.70 -25.60 -26.44
C ARG A 63 5.83 -25.07 -25.30
N ILE A 64 6.37 -24.98 -24.07
CA ILE A 64 5.70 -24.39 -22.90
C ILE A 64 5.20 -22.97 -23.24
N ARG A 65 6.06 -22.13 -23.83
CA ARG A 65 5.69 -20.75 -24.20
C ARG A 65 4.62 -20.65 -25.29
N ASN A 66 4.43 -21.70 -26.10
CA ASN A 66 3.40 -21.75 -27.14
C ASN A 66 2.10 -22.43 -26.67
N MET A 67 2.04 -22.97 -25.45
CA MET A 67 0.83 -23.54 -24.88
C MET A 67 0.02 -22.46 -24.19
N GLN A 68 -1.29 -22.39 -24.46
CA GLN A 68 -2.17 -21.40 -23.83
C GLN A 68 -2.20 -21.54 -22.30
N ALA A 69 -2.09 -22.77 -21.79
CA ALA A 69 -2.07 -23.07 -20.35
C ALA A 69 -0.80 -22.59 -19.62
N SER A 70 0.33 -22.38 -20.31
CA SER A 70 1.61 -22.08 -19.64
C SER A 70 2.45 -20.96 -20.28
N LYS A 71 1.91 -20.27 -21.29
CA LYS A 71 2.60 -19.15 -21.95
C LYS A 71 3.02 -18.02 -21.01
N TYR A 72 2.35 -17.86 -19.88
CA TYR A 72 2.64 -16.84 -18.87
C TYR A 72 3.27 -17.39 -17.59
N THR A 73 3.28 -18.71 -17.38
CA THR A 73 3.82 -19.35 -16.18
C THR A 73 5.32 -19.06 -16.04
N PRO A 74 5.80 -18.53 -14.91
CA PRO A 74 7.23 -18.33 -14.67
C PRO A 74 8.01 -19.66 -14.75
N VAL A 75 9.18 -19.62 -15.37
CA VAL A 75 10.05 -20.80 -15.55
C VAL A 75 11.46 -20.51 -15.02
N LEU A 76 11.95 -21.34 -14.11
CA LEU A 76 13.34 -21.37 -13.69
C LEU A 76 14.08 -22.48 -14.42
N VAL A 77 15.08 -22.12 -15.20
CA VAL A 77 16.00 -23.07 -15.83
C VAL A 77 17.26 -23.18 -14.96
N ILE A 78 17.51 -24.38 -14.44
CA ILE A 78 18.71 -24.71 -13.66
C ILE A 78 19.66 -25.48 -14.59
N ALA A 79 20.82 -24.89 -14.87
CA ALA A 79 21.76 -25.41 -15.87
C ALA A 79 23.15 -25.64 -15.29
N GLU A 80 23.80 -26.73 -15.70
CA GLU A 80 25.20 -27.03 -15.35
C GLU A 80 26.22 -26.23 -16.18
N ASP A 81 25.88 -25.85 -17.41
CA ASP A 81 26.77 -25.13 -18.32
C ASP A 81 26.65 -23.61 -18.15
N ASP A 82 27.76 -22.94 -17.82
CA ASP A 82 27.81 -21.47 -17.66
C ASP A 82 27.44 -20.72 -18.95
N ALA A 83 27.71 -21.30 -20.12
CA ALA A 83 27.34 -20.70 -21.39
C ALA A 83 25.81 -20.67 -21.57
N VAL A 84 25.10 -21.70 -21.10
CA VAL A 84 23.63 -21.76 -21.13
C VAL A 84 23.04 -20.72 -20.18
N VAL A 85 23.59 -20.59 -18.97
CA VAL A 85 23.15 -19.58 -17.99
C VAL A 85 23.37 -18.16 -18.54
N ALA A 86 24.56 -17.87 -19.07
CA ALA A 86 24.90 -16.56 -19.60
C ALA A 86 24.05 -16.19 -20.82
N LEU A 87 23.77 -17.15 -21.71
CA LEU A 87 22.90 -16.93 -22.87
C LEU A 87 21.47 -16.66 -22.42
N GLY A 88 20.94 -17.49 -21.53
CA GLY A 88 19.58 -17.38 -21.02
C GLY A 88 19.30 -16.08 -20.27
N GLN A 89 20.25 -15.58 -19.48
CA GLN A 89 20.16 -14.28 -18.81
C GLN A 89 20.10 -13.11 -19.81
N ARG A 90 20.78 -13.21 -20.95
CA ARG A 90 20.77 -12.19 -22.01
C ARG A 90 19.50 -12.22 -22.86
N THR A 91 18.84 -13.38 -22.93
CA THR A 91 17.64 -13.60 -23.75
C THR A 91 16.37 -13.74 -22.91
N SER A 92 16.41 -13.35 -21.62
CA SER A 92 15.25 -13.48 -20.73
C SER A 92 14.05 -12.71 -21.29
N ASP A 93 12.90 -13.38 -21.32
CA ASP A 93 11.60 -12.83 -21.71
C ASP A 93 10.86 -12.17 -20.53
N GLY A 94 11.57 -11.93 -19.41
CA GLY A 94 11.02 -11.46 -18.13
C GLY A 94 10.22 -12.52 -17.38
N LYS A 95 10.04 -13.71 -17.95
CA LYS A 95 9.27 -14.84 -17.38
C LYS A 95 10.11 -16.10 -17.24
N THR A 96 11.30 -16.12 -17.81
CA THR A 96 12.25 -17.21 -17.77
C THR A 96 13.55 -16.72 -17.14
N ASP A 97 13.88 -17.33 -16.01
CA ASP A 97 15.15 -17.08 -15.32
C ASP A 97 16.08 -18.26 -15.54
N TYR A 98 17.37 -17.98 -15.68
CA TYR A 98 18.42 -18.99 -15.74
C TYR A 98 19.32 -18.87 -14.52
N ARG A 99 19.65 -20.01 -13.91
CA ARG A 99 20.53 -20.12 -12.75
C ARG A 99 21.47 -21.31 -12.90
N LYS A 100 22.62 -21.21 -12.26
CA LYS A 100 23.68 -22.23 -12.27
C LYS A 100 23.33 -23.35 -11.29
N ALA A 101 23.46 -24.60 -11.72
CA ALA A 101 23.41 -25.78 -10.87
C ALA A 101 24.73 -25.94 -10.07
N PRO A 102 24.70 -26.46 -8.84
CA PRO A 102 23.50 -26.78 -8.06
C PRO A 102 22.87 -25.53 -7.44
N MET A 103 21.55 -25.56 -7.26
CA MET A 103 20.82 -24.60 -6.42
C MET A 103 20.33 -25.32 -5.16
N ASP A 104 20.39 -24.65 -4.02
CA ASP A 104 19.71 -25.14 -2.82
C ASP A 104 18.18 -24.97 -2.94
N LEU A 105 17.46 -25.74 -2.14
CA LEU A 105 16.00 -25.78 -2.15
C LEU A 105 15.39 -24.45 -1.72
N GLU A 106 16.03 -23.77 -0.77
CA GLU A 106 15.60 -22.48 -0.23
C GLU A 106 15.60 -21.40 -1.33
N ALA A 107 16.64 -21.35 -2.16
CA ALA A 107 16.75 -20.43 -3.28
C ALA A 107 15.70 -20.71 -4.37
N ILE A 108 15.31 -21.98 -4.56
CA ILE A 108 14.24 -22.35 -5.48
C ILE A 108 12.87 -21.91 -4.93
N CYS A 109 12.58 -22.17 -3.65
CA CYS A 109 11.33 -21.71 -3.01
C CYS A 109 11.25 -20.18 -3.08
N HIS A 110 12.31 -19.46 -2.68
CA HIS A 110 12.37 -18.00 -2.73
C HIS A 110 12.18 -17.44 -4.15
N TRP A 111 12.78 -18.07 -5.16
CA TRP A 111 12.56 -17.68 -6.55
C TRP A 111 11.11 -17.84 -6.97
N ALA A 112 10.47 -18.96 -6.64
CA ALA A 112 9.07 -19.20 -6.99
C ALA A 112 8.16 -18.19 -6.29
N MET A 113 8.44 -17.92 -5.01
CA MET A 113 7.75 -16.92 -4.22
C MET A 113 7.88 -15.50 -4.81
N ASP A 114 9.10 -15.05 -5.11
CA ASP A 114 9.38 -13.76 -5.74
C ASP A 114 8.66 -13.60 -7.09
N LYS A 115 8.70 -14.63 -7.94
CA LYS A 115 8.06 -14.59 -9.28
C LYS A 115 6.55 -14.64 -9.26
N LEU A 116 5.98 -15.21 -8.20
CA LEU A 116 4.54 -15.26 -8.00
C LEU A 116 4.03 -14.08 -7.17
N ASP A 117 4.90 -13.13 -6.81
CA ASP A 117 4.60 -12.02 -5.89
C ASP A 117 4.07 -12.53 -4.53
N VAL A 118 4.45 -13.76 -4.17
CA VAL A 118 4.19 -14.37 -2.86
C VAL A 118 5.30 -13.86 -1.95
N SER A 119 5.14 -12.64 -1.47
CA SER A 119 5.92 -12.18 -0.32
C SER A 119 5.52 -12.98 0.92
N ASP A 120 6.48 -13.23 1.81
CA ASP A 120 6.32 -13.91 3.11
C ASP A 120 5.01 -13.46 3.79
N GLU A 121 3.97 -14.31 3.74
CA GLU A 121 2.61 -14.02 4.24
C GLU A 121 2.53 -14.01 5.78
N SER A 122 3.65 -14.14 6.50
CA SER A 122 3.71 -14.04 7.96
C SER A 122 3.74 -12.58 8.45
N GLY A 123 2.79 -11.75 8.00
CA GLY A 123 2.66 -10.38 8.54
C GLY A 123 1.83 -9.38 7.73
N GLN A 124 1.38 -9.72 6.52
CA GLN A 124 0.50 -8.82 5.78
C GLN A 124 -0.88 -8.75 6.42
N LYS A 125 -1.33 -7.52 6.69
CA LYS A 125 -2.67 -7.26 7.21
C LYS A 125 -3.73 -7.68 6.21
N GLU A 126 -4.76 -8.37 6.69
CA GLU A 126 -5.83 -8.88 5.84
C GLU A 126 -7.01 -7.90 5.76
N VAL A 127 -7.44 -7.60 4.55
CA VAL A 127 -8.55 -6.68 4.26
C VAL A 127 -9.69 -7.46 3.62
N LEU A 128 -10.86 -7.45 4.27
CA LEU A 128 -12.10 -7.99 3.72
C LEU A 128 -12.89 -6.87 3.02
N VAL A 129 -13.28 -7.07 1.76
CA VAL A 129 -14.08 -6.12 0.98
C VAL A 129 -15.46 -6.73 0.72
N ILE A 130 -16.51 -6.00 1.05
CA ILE A 130 -17.92 -6.43 0.92
C ILE A 130 -18.64 -5.39 0.06
N ASP A 131 -18.99 -5.78 -1.16
CA ASP A 131 -19.64 -4.91 -2.15
C ASP A 131 -20.36 -5.77 -3.20
N ASP A 132 -21.57 -5.41 -3.62
CA ASP A 132 -22.30 -6.15 -4.66
C ASP A 132 -21.84 -5.82 -6.07
N ASP A 133 -21.08 -4.72 -6.26
CA ASP A 133 -20.51 -4.34 -7.54
C ASP A 133 -19.16 -5.07 -7.80
N PRO A 134 -19.09 -6.02 -8.76
CA PRO A 134 -17.87 -6.74 -9.06
C PRO A 134 -16.72 -5.84 -9.51
N VAL A 135 -17.02 -4.68 -10.12
CA VAL A 135 -16.00 -3.71 -10.54
C VAL A 135 -15.31 -3.11 -9.32
N VAL A 136 -16.05 -2.81 -8.25
CA VAL A 136 -15.49 -2.27 -7.00
C VAL A 136 -14.61 -3.32 -6.31
N LEU A 137 -15.03 -4.58 -6.31
CA LEU A 137 -14.24 -5.69 -5.76
C LEU A 137 -12.91 -5.87 -6.49
N ASP A 138 -12.93 -5.89 -7.83
CA ASP A 138 -11.72 -6.05 -8.65
C ASP A 138 -10.77 -4.85 -8.52
N LEU A 139 -11.30 -3.62 -8.48
CA LEU A 139 -10.50 -2.42 -8.23
C LEU A 139 -9.88 -2.44 -6.84
N SER A 140 -10.62 -2.86 -5.81
CA SER A 140 -10.09 -2.94 -4.45
C SER A 140 -8.95 -3.94 -4.36
N ARG A 141 -9.08 -5.12 -4.98
CA ARG A 141 -7.97 -6.08 -5.12
C ARG A 141 -6.77 -5.49 -5.85
N LEU A 142 -6.98 -4.84 -6.99
CA LEU A 142 -5.90 -4.22 -7.77
C LEU A 142 -5.17 -3.11 -7.00
N TYR A 143 -5.90 -2.32 -6.21
CA TYR A 143 -5.34 -1.17 -5.51
C TYR A 143 -4.62 -1.53 -4.22
N LEU A 144 -5.11 -2.55 -3.50
CA LEU A 144 -4.64 -2.95 -2.18
C LEU A 144 -3.75 -4.20 -2.19
N GLY A 145 -3.88 -5.07 -3.20
CA GLY A 145 -3.24 -6.39 -3.23
C GLY A 145 -1.72 -6.40 -3.21
N ALA A 146 -1.07 -5.28 -3.54
CA ALA A 146 0.38 -5.16 -3.43
C ALA A 146 0.89 -4.97 -1.98
N LYS A 147 0.00 -4.66 -1.02
CA LYS A 147 0.36 -4.37 0.37
C LYS A 147 -0.43 -5.21 1.39
N TYR A 148 -1.62 -5.65 1.01
CA TYR A 148 -2.56 -6.33 1.87
C TYR A 148 -3.08 -7.60 1.21
N LYS A 149 -3.40 -8.60 2.03
CA LYS A 149 -4.15 -9.76 1.58
C LYS A 149 -5.63 -9.41 1.46
N VAL A 150 -6.15 -9.35 0.24
CA VAL A 150 -7.51 -8.88 -0.04
C VAL A 150 -8.46 -10.05 -0.28
N THR A 151 -9.41 -10.25 0.64
CA THR A 151 -10.55 -11.16 0.46
C THR A 151 -11.77 -10.35 0.04
N THR A 152 -12.60 -10.85 -0.88
CA THR A 152 -13.83 -10.16 -1.31
C THR A 152 -15.05 -11.03 -1.12
N ILE A 153 -16.18 -10.43 -0.76
CA ILE A 153 -17.50 -11.04 -0.71
C ILE A 153 -18.47 -10.15 -1.49
N ASN A 154 -19.23 -10.74 -2.40
CA ASN A 154 -20.17 -10.00 -3.26
C ASN A 154 -21.63 -10.08 -2.81
N ARG A 155 -21.91 -10.77 -1.69
CA ARG A 155 -23.25 -10.97 -1.16
C ARG A 155 -23.25 -10.86 0.35
N SER A 156 -24.17 -10.06 0.88
CA SER A 156 -24.26 -9.79 2.32
C SER A 156 -24.49 -11.04 3.17
N TYR A 157 -25.22 -12.04 2.66
CA TYR A 157 -25.53 -13.28 3.40
C TYR A 157 -24.30 -14.16 3.67
N ASP A 158 -23.28 -14.12 2.80
CA ASP A 158 -22.06 -14.93 2.96
C ASP A 158 -21.10 -14.36 4.02
N VAL A 159 -21.34 -13.12 4.46
CA VAL A 159 -20.44 -12.37 5.35
C VAL A 159 -20.39 -12.96 6.74
N LEU A 160 -21.55 -13.27 7.34
CA LEU A 160 -21.61 -13.74 8.73
C LEU A 160 -20.97 -15.13 8.87
N ASP A 161 -21.29 -16.04 7.93
CA ASP A 161 -20.72 -17.39 7.89
C ASP A 161 -19.20 -17.34 7.68
N ARG A 162 -18.74 -16.45 6.80
CA ARG A 162 -17.30 -16.25 6.61
C ARG A 162 -16.65 -15.74 7.90
N LEU A 163 -17.19 -14.68 8.49
CA LEU A 163 -16.61 -14.07 9.69
C LEU A 163 -16.66 -14.98 10.94
N ALA A 164 -17.47 -16.03 10.95
CA ALA A 164 -17.45 -17.04 12.01
C ALA A 164 -16.10 -17.79 12.07
N THR A 165 -15.43 -17.97 10.93
CA THR A 165 -14.18 -18.76 10.82
C THR A 165 -12.97 -17.94 10.38
N TYR A 166 -13.20 -16.71 9.94
CA TYR A 166 -12.20 -15.83 9.33
C TYR A 166 -12.23 -14.45 10.00
N LYS A 167 -11.08 -13.96 10.50
CA LYS A 167 -10.98 -12.66 11.18
C LYS A 167 -10.01 -11.75 10.43
N PRO A 168 -10.52 -10.82 9.58
CA PRO A 168 -9.67 -9.86 8.91
C PRO A 168 -9.17 -8.78 9.88
N ASP A 169 -8.10 -8.09 9.51
CA ASP A 169 -7.63 -6.92 10.26
C ASP A 169 -8.46 -5.66 9.96
N LEU A 170 -9.14 -5.59 8.81
CA LEU A 170 -10.01 -4.47 8.43
C LEU A 170 -11.12 -4.92 7.47
N ILE A 171 -12.28 -4.27 7.57
CA ILE A 171 -13.42 -4.48 6.66
C ILE A 171 -13.71 -3.20 5.87
N LEU A 172 -13.74 -3.30 4.55
CA LEU A 172 -14.35 -2.32 3.64
C LEU A 172 -15.77 -2.78 3.34
N LEU A 173 -16.77 -1.96 3.68
CA LEU A 173 -18.18 -2.34 3.61
C LEU A 173 -18.98 -1.33 2.81
N ASP A 174 -19.60 -1.73 1.71
CA ASP A 174 -20.54 -0.88 1.00
C ASP A 174 -21.79 -0.59 1.85
N ILE A 175 -22.28 0.65 1.78
CA ILE A 175 -23.52 1.05 2.45
C ILE A 175 -24.74 0.55 1.70
N ALA A 176 -24.75 0.66 0.37
CA ALA A 176 -25.94 0.56 -0.45
C ALA A 176 -26.03 -0.79 -1.18
N MET A 177 -26.12 -1.86 -0.41
CA MET A 177 -26.33 -3.21 -0.96
C MET A 177 -27.81 -3.56 -1.09
N PRO A 178 -28.20 -4.38 -2.08
CA PRO A 178 -29.61 -4.70 -2.38
C PRO A 178 -30.28 -5.59 -1.33
N ASP A 179 -29.50 -6.41 -0.61
CA ASP A 179 -30.00 -7.45 0.28
C ASP A 179 -30.14 -6.99 1.74
N ILE A 180 -29.00 -6.66 2.36
CA ILE A 180 -28.90 -6.13 3.72
C ILE A 180 -28.18 -4.79 3.62
N ASP A 181 -28.78 -3.73 4.18
CA ASP A 181 -28.15 -2.41 4.23
C ASP A 181 -26.83 -2.50 5.00
N GLY A 182 -25.77 -1.87 4.48
CA GLY A 182 -24.43 -1.97 5.07
C GLY A 182 -24.38 -1.50 6.53
N LYS A 183 -25.26 -0.59 6.95
CA LYS A 183 -25.34 -0.14 8.35
C LYS A 183 -25.97 -1.19 9.26
N GLU A 184 -26.89 -2.00 8.75
CA GLU A 184 -27.45 -3.13 9.49
C GLU A 184 -26.42 -4.25 9.57
N LEU A 185 -25.75 -4.56 8.46
CA LEU A 185 -24.68 -5.56 8.42
C LEU A 185 -23.52 -5.18 9.35
N PHE A 186 -23.16 -3.90 9.45
CA PHE A 186 -22.18 -3.41 10.42
C PHE A 186 -22.52 -3.85 11.86
N LYS A 187 -23.77 -3.69 12.29
CA LYS A 187 -24.20 -4.06 13.64
C LYS A 187 -24.10 -5.57 13.86
N LEU A 188 -24.56 -6.35 12.88
CA LEU A 188 -24.47 -7.81 12.91
C LEU A 188 -23.01 -8.28 13.01
N ILE A 189 -22.10 -7.68 12.22
CA ILE A 189 -20.67 -7.99 12.28
C ILE A 189 -20.11 -7.72 13.68
N LYS A 190 -20.47 -6.59 14.31
CA LYS A 190 -20.00 -6.21 15.64
C LYS A 190 -20.50 -7.12 16.77
N GLU A 191 -21.58 -7.88 16.54
CA GLU A 191 -22.09 -8.88 17.47
C GLU A 191 -21.38 -10.24 17.34
N ILE A 192 -20.57 -10.46 16.29
CA ILE A 192 -19.82 -11.71 16.11
C ILE A 192 -18.63 -11.75 17.07
N PRO A 193 -18.46 -12.82 17.87
CA PRO A 193 -17.30 -12.98 18.75
C PRO A 193 -15.98 -12.87 17.99
N GLY A 194 -15.09 -11.98 18.44
CA GLY A 194 -13.80 -11.70 17.82
C GLY A 194 -13.84 -10.68 16.67
N CYS A 195 -14.99 -10.06 16.39
CA CYS A 195 -15.12 -9.00 15.39
C CYS A 195 -15.40 -7.60 15.98
N GLU A 196 -15.54 -7.51 17.31
CA GLU A 196 -15.96 -6.31 18.04
C GLU A 196 -14.99 -5.14 17.78
N SER A 197 -13.69 -5.42 17.76
CA SER A 197 -12.62 -4.43 17.59
C SER A 197 -12.18 -4.23 16.14
N ILE A 198 -12.66 -5.02 15.18
CA ILE A 198 -12.20 -4.92 13.79
C ILE A 198 -12.63 -3.55 13.21
N PRO A 199 -11.71 -2.70 12.72
CA PRO A 199 -12.08 -1.44 12.08
C PRO A 199 -12.89 -1.70 10.81
N ILE A 200 -14.00 -0.98 10.68
CA ILE A 200 -14.87 -1.04 9.48
C ILE A 200 -14.90 0.35 8.83
N LEU A 201 -14.45 0.43 7.58
CA LEU A 201 -14.57 1.61 6.73
C LEU A 201 -15.74 1.42 5.77
N PHE A 202 -16.65 2.39 5.74
CA PHE A 202 -17.75 2.36 4.79
C PHE A 202 -17.31 2.80 3.38
N GLN A 203 -17.85 2.17 2.35
CA GLN A 203 -17.77 2.63 0.97
C GLN A 203 -19.13 3.19 0.57
N THR A 204 -19.16 4.34 -0.11
CA THR A 204 -20.43 4.97 -0.50
C THR A 204 -20.30 5.82 -1.75
N GLY A 205 -21.27 5.71 -2.66
CA GLY A 205 -21.44 6.66 -3.77
C GLY A 205 -22.12 7.98 -3.36
N MET A 206 -22.67 8.06 -2.14
CA MET A 206 -23.40 9.23 -1.63
C MET A 206 -22.69 9.83 -0.42
N ALA A 207 -21.97 10.94 -0.63
CA ALA A 207 -21.25 11.69 0.40
C ALA A 207 -22.14 12.73 1.13
N GLY A 208 -23.41 12.42 1.36
CA GLY A 208 -24.31 13.33 2.08
C GLY A 208 -23.91 13.49 3.55
N ILE A 209 -23.96 14.72 4.09
CA ILE A 209 -23.63 15.03 5.50
C ILE A 209 -24.38 14.12 6.49
N ASN A 210 -25.62 13.73 6.19
CA ASN A 210 -26.41 12.86 7.05
C ASN A 210 -25.88 11.43 7.08
N THR A 211 -25.52 10.86 5.92
CA THR A 211 -24.92 9.52 5.80
C THR A 211 -23.61 9.44 6.57
N VAL A 212 -22.74 10.45 6.43
CA VAL A 212 -21.47 10.53 7.17
C VAL A 212 -21.71 10.58 8.68
N ARG A 213 -22.64 11.43 9.14
CA ARG A 213 -22.98 11.52 10.58
C ARG A 213 -23.51 10.21 11.14
N GLU A 214 -24.32 9.47 10.39
CA GLU A 214 -24.82 8.16 10.81
C GLU A 214 -23.70 7.14 10.96
N CYS A 215 -22.77 7.08 10.00
CA CYS A 215 -21.62 6.17 10.04
C CYS A 215 -20.72 6.46 11.25
N VAL A 216 -20.48 7.73 11.55
CA VAL A 216 -19.72 8.15 12.74
C VAL A 216 -20.43 7.73 14.03
N LYS A 217 -21.76 7.89 14.11
CA LYS A 217 -22.54 7.47 15.29
C LYS A 217 -22.52 5.96 15.51
N LEU A 218 -22.37 5.16 14.45
CA LEU A 218 -22.24 3.71 14.55
C LEU A 218 -20.85 3.27 15.06
N GLY A 219 -19.87 4.18 15.12
CA GLY A 219 -18.50 3.85 15.51
C GLY A 219 -17.66 3.27 14.37
N ALA A 220 -17.98 3.62 13.12
CA ALA A 220 -17.14 3.26 11.98
C ALA A 220 -15.76 3.92 12.08
N ALA A 221 -14.74 3.24 11.57
CA ALA A 221 -13.37 3.75 11.53
C ALA A 221 -13.21 4.92 10.54
N GLY A 222 -14.17 5.08 9.62
CA GLY A 222 -14.14 6.09 8.57
C GLY A 222 -14.96 5.69 7.36
N PHE A 223 -14.70 6.36 6.24
CA PHE A 223 -15.37 6.06 4.97
C PHE A 223 -14.47 6.36 3.77
N VAL A 224 -14.82 5.79 2.62
CA VAL A 224 -14.23 6.05 1.31
C VAL A 224 -15.37 6.36 0.34
N ILE A 225 -15.22 7.45 -0.43
CA ILE A 225 -16.22 7.87 -1.41
C ILE A 225 -15.91 7.17 -2.74
N LYS A 226 -16.94 6.56 -3.35
CA LYS A 226 -16.91 6.04 -4.72
C LYS A 226 -17.04 7.21 -5.72
N PRO A 227 -16.34 7.20 -6.86
CA PRO A 227 -15.48 6.14 -7.38
C PRO A 227 -14.15 6.04 -6.63
N LEU A 228 -13.66 4.81 -6.45
CA LEU A 228 -12.43 4.55 -5.69
C LEU A 228 -11.21 5.16 -6.39
N GLN A 229 -10.44 5.92 -5.63
CA GLN A 229 -9.14 6.43 -6.07
C GLN A 229 -8.06 5.72 -5.28
N LYS A 230 -7.12 5.05 -5.97
CA LYS A 230 -6.04 4.26 -5.33
C LYS A 230 -5.32 5.00 -4.18
N PRO A 231 -4.88 6.27 -4.33
CA PRO A 231 -4.18 6.96 -3.25
C PRO A 231 -5.05 7.17 -2.01
N VAL A 232 -6.31 7.54 -2.19
CA VAL A 232 -7.27 7.79 -1.09
C VAL A 232 -7.62 6.47 -0.39
N LEU A 233 -7.86 5.40 -1.15
CA LEU A 233 -8.20 4.10 -0.58
C LEU A 233 -7.04 3.55 0.27
N LEU A 234 -5.81 3.61 -0.24
CA LEU A 234 -4.62 3.16 0.49
C LEU A 234 -4.44 3.94 1.80
N GLU A 235 -4.52 5.27 1.74
CA GLU A 235 -4.37 6.14 2.91
C GLU A 235 -5.42 5.82 3.98
N ARG A 236 -6.69 5.69 3.60
CA ARG A 236 -7.76 5.37 4.57
C ARG A 236 -7.62 3.99 5.19
N VAL A 237 -7.19 2.99 4.41
CA VAL A 237 -6.92 1.64 4.94
C VAL A 237 -5.73 1.66 5.90
N GLU A 238 -4.66 2.39 5.57
CA GLU A 238 -3.49 2.56 6.45
C GLU A 238 -3.87 3.21 7.78
N GLU A 239 -4.61 4.33 7.76
CA GLU A 239 -5.08 5.02 8.95
C GLU A 239 -5.94 4.11 9.84
N ALA A 240 -6.89 3.38 9.24
CA ALA A 240 -7.80 2.53 9.98
C ALA A 240 -7.14 1.28 10.57
N LEU A 241 -6.05 0.79 9.96
CA LEU A 241 -5.22 -0.29 10.51
C LEU A 241 -4.25 0.18 11.61
N GLY A 242 -4.32 1.45 12.02
CA GLY A 242 -3.45 2.02 13.04
C GLY A 242 -2.08 2.45 12.51
N GLY A 243 -1.95 2.65 11.19
CA GLY A 243 -0.85 3.44 10.64
C GLY A 243 -0.88 4.85 11.22
N GLU A 244 0.28 5.46 11.45
CA GLU A 244 0.32 6.85 11.90
C GLU A 244 -0.37 7.72 10.84
N ALA A 245 -1.50 8.34 11.22
CA ALA A 245 -2.15 9.35 10.39
C ALA A 245 -1.09 10.38 9.97
N LYS A 246 -1.07 10.75 8.69
CA LYS A 246 -0.08 11.70 8.20
C LYS A 246 -0.18 12.98 9.03
N LYS A 247 0.98 13.45 9.46
CA LYS A 247 1.08 14.73 10.16
C LYS A 247 0.58 15.84 9.23
N LYS A 248 -0.14 16.80 9.79
CA LYS A 248 -0.81 17.87 9.05
C LYS A 248 0.08 19.10 8.95
N VAL A 249 0.25 19.63 7.75
CA VAL A 249 0.99 20.88 7.49
C VAL A 249 0.03 21.90 6.93
N TYR A 250 -0.22 22.97 7.69
CA TYR A 250 -1.13 24.03 7.28
C TYR A 250 -0.34 25.17 6.63
N VAL A 251 -0.55 25.38 5.32
CA VAL A 251 0.30 26.26 4.49
C VAL A 251 -0.45 27.52 4.11
N PHE A 252 0.04 28.67 4.56
CA PHE A 252 -0.37 29.99 4.12
C PHE A 252 0.52 30.47 2.97
N GLU A 253 0.02 30.26 1.75
CA GLU A 253 0.68 30.66 0.49
C GLU A 253 -0.38 31.05 -0.54
N ASP A 254 -0.34 32.31 -0.97
CA ASP A 254 -1.30 32.90 -1.89
C ASP A 254 -1.02 32.50 -3.35
N LYS A 255 0.22 32.16 -3.71
CA LYS A 255 0.60 31.77 -5.07
C LYS A 255 0.40 30.27 -5.27
N ASP A 256 -0.57 29.90 -6.09
CA ASP A 256 -0.89 28.51 -6.44
C ASP A 256 0.32 27.68 -6.84
N PHE A 257 1.21 28.22 -7.67
CA PHE A 257 2.41 27.50 -8.09
C PHE A 257 3.32 27.10 -6.92
N ILE A 258 3.52 28.00 -5.94
CA ILE A 258 4.38 27.73 -4.79
C ILE A 258 3.70 26.74 -3.84
N PHE A 259 2.39 26.87 -3.62
CA PHE A 259 1.62 25.88 -2.86
C PHE A 259 1.72 24.47 -3.48
N GLN A 260 1.57 24.35 -4.80
CA GLN A 260 1.70 23.06 -5.48
C GLN A 260 3.11 22.48 -5.38
N LEU A 261 4.14 23.34 -5.41
CA LEU A 261 5.52 22.92 -5.20
C LEU A 261 5.73 22.34 -3.79
N ILE A 262 5.23 23.05 -2.76
CA ILE A 262 5.27 22.60 -1.36
C ILE A 262 4.51 21.27 -1.18
N ASN A 263 3.29 21.19 -1.71
CA ASN A 263 2.49 19.98 -1.68
C ASN A 263 3.23 18.81 -2.36
N GLY A 264 3.84 19.05 -3.52
CA GLY A 264 4.67 18.05 -4.21
C GLY A 264 5.88 17.57 -3.41
N PHE A 265 6.47 18.42 -2.56
CA PHE A 265 7.59 18.06 -1.70
C PHE A 265 7.18 17.24 -0.47
N LEU A 266 5.96 17.42 0.04
CA LEU A 266 5.54 16.94 1.36
C LEU A 266 4.46 15.84 1.34
N LYS A 267 3.65 15.74 0.28
CA LYS A 267 2.46 14.84 0.20
C LYS A 267 2.70 13.37 0.51
N ASP A 268 3.94 12.90 0.35
CA ASP A 268 4.33 11.51 0.60
C ASP A 268 4.37 11.20 2.11
N SER A 269 4.59 12.21 2.95
CA SER A 269 4.77 12.06 4.41
C SER A 269 3.82 12.91 5.24
N TYR A 270 3.17 13.92 4.64
CA TYR A 270 2.33 14.89 5.33
C TYR A 270 1.02 15.13 4.58
N GLU A 271 -0.05 15.38 5.33
CA GLU A 271 -1.28 15.94 4.79
C GLU A 271 -1.10 17.46 4.67
N VAL A 272 -0.96 17.97 3.44
CA VAL A 272 -0.75 19.41 3.19
C VAL A 272 -2.08 20.10 2.98
N ILE A 273 -2.45 20.98 3.89
CA ILE A 273 -3.72 21.68 3.91
C ILE A 273 -3.47 23.15 3.62
N ARG A 274 -4.23 23.73 2.70
CA ARG A 274 -4.13 25.15 2.39
C ARG A 274 -4.82 26.02 3.44
N GLY A 275 -4.09 27.04 3.88
CA GLY A 275 -4.59 28.16 4.68
C GLY A 275 -5.59 28.99 3.91
N GLU A 276 -6.75 29.27 4.53
CA GLU A 276 -7.72 30.23 3.99
C GLU A 276 -7.54 31.63 4.61
N SER A 277 -8.34 32.59 4.12
CA SER A 277 -8.40 33.99 4.56
C SER A 277 -8.20 34.19 6.06
N VAL A 278 -7.44 35.24 6.40
CA VAL A 278 -7.05 35.60 7.77
C VAL A 278 -8.20 35.69 8.75
N LEU A 279 -9.39 36.11 8.30
CA LEU A 279 -10.59 36.23 9.14
C LEU A 279 -10.97 34.92 9.84
N ASN A 280 -10.69 33.77 9.23
CA ASN A 280 -11.07 32.44 9.76
C ASN A 280 -9.88 31.62 10.23
N SER A 281 -8.66 32.16 10.13
CA SER A 281 -7.43 31.38 10.30
C SER A 281 -7.27 30.81 11.72
N ASN A 282 -7.61 31.56 12.77
CA ASN A 282 -7.48 31.07 14.16
C ASN A 282 -8.44 29.93 14.50
N ASN A 283 -9.73 30.06 14.16
CA ASN A 283 -10.71 28.99 14.39
C ASN A 283 -10.32 27.71 13.64
N ARG A 284 -9.86 27.84 12.39
CA ARG A 284 -9.40 26.67 11.62
C ARG A 284 -8.16 26.02 12.22
N LEU A 285 -7.24 26.79 12.81
CA LEU A 285 -6.06 26.22 13.48
C LEU A 285 -6.46 25.40 14.71
N GLU A 286 -7.46 25.84 15.47
CA GLU A 286 -8.00 25.08 16.60
C GLU A 286 -8.73 23.80 16.14
N GLU A 287 -9.52 23.89 15.07
CA GLU A 287 -10.26 22.75 14.51
C GLU A 287 -9.33 21.71 13.87
N ILE A 288 -8.35 22.14 13.09
CA ILE A 288 -7.44 21.26 12.36
C ILE A 288 -6.33 20.74 13.30
N ASN A 289 -5.86 21.58 14.22
CA ASN A 289 -4.71 21.37 15.10
C ASN A 289 -3.48 20.81 14.35
N PRO A 290 -2.95 21.53 13.34
CA PRO A 290 -1.91 21.01 12.45
C PRO A 290 -0.58 20.80 13.17
N ASP A 291 0.23 19.85 12.70
CA ASP A 291 1.55 19.56 13.25
C ASP A 291 2.58 20.65 12.99
N VAL A 292 2.45 21.35 11.85
CA VAL A 292 3.30 22.48 11.46
C VAL A 292 2.46 23.53 10.74
N ILE A 293 2.74 24.80 11.00
CA ILE A 293 2.25 25.91 10.18
C ILE A 293 3.37 26.39 9.26
N MET A 294 3.11 26.48 7.96
CA MET A 294 4.01 27.08 6.98
C MET A 294 3.47 28.42 6.52
N ILE A 295 4.32 29.46 6.45
CA ILE A 295 3.90 30.81 6.04
C ILE A 295 4.93 31.38 5.05
N ASP A 296 4.49 31.78 3.86
CA ASP A 296 5.26 32.72 3.04
C ASP A 296 5.18 34.10 3.67
N ILE A 297 6.26 34.52 4.32
CA ILE A 297 6.29 35.82 5.00
C ILE A 297 6.57 36.97 4.03
N ASP A 298 7.08 36.72 2.82
CA ASP A 298 7.25 37.78 1.83
C ASP A 298 5.92 38.20 1.22
N SER A 299 5.01 37.24 1.00
CA SER A 299 3.68 37.51 0.44
C SER A 299 2.63 37.75 1.54
N SER A 300 2.78 37.14 2.71
CA SER A 300 1.71 37.04 3.71
C SER A 300 2.18 37.35 5.14
N ALA A 301 3.10 38.31 5.32
CA ALA A 301 3.64 38.72 6.63
C ALA A 301 2.58 39.05 7.70
N PHE A 302 1.43 39.58 7.29
CA PHE A 302 0.33 39.93 8.20
C PHE A 302 -0.30 38.69 8.85
N ILE A 303 -0.28 37.54 8.16
CA ILE A 303 -0.78 36.26 8.68
C ILE A 303 0.04 35.82 9.88
N LEU A 304 1.37 35.94 9.80
CA LEU A 304 2.27 35.58 10.90
C LEU A 304 1.84 36.25 12.21
N ASN A 305 1.54 37.54 12.19
CA ASN A 305 1.11 38.25 13.40
C ASN A 305 -0.27 37.81 13.90
N HIS A 306 -1.16 37.37 13.01
CA HIS A 306 -2.50 36.94 13.36
C HIS A 306 -2.53 35.53 13.97
N VAL A 307 -1.71 34.61 13.46
CA VAL A 307 -1.70 33.20 13.89
C VAL A 307 -0.69 32.91 15.01
N ARG A 308 0.31 33.77 15.23
CA ARG A 308 1.39 33.53 16.23
C ARG A 308 0.85 33.25 17.63
N GLY A 309 -0.18 33.97 18.07
CA GLY A 309 -0.79 33.78 19.40
C GLY A 309 -1.40 32.39 19.55
N THR A 310 -2.26 32.00 18.62
CA THR A 310 -2.92 30.69 18.57
C THR A 310 -1.92 29.55 18.38
N ALA A 311 -0.92 29.73 17.50
CA ALA A 311 0.14 28.75 17.30
C ALA A 311 0.94 28.50 18.59
N SER A 312 1.27 29.56 19.34
CA SER A 312 1.94 29.44 20.63
C SER A 312 1.06 28.73 21.66
N GLN A 313 -0.23 29.10 21.75
CA GLN A 313 -1.19 28.48 22.67
C GLN A 313 -1.37 26.98 22.40
N LEU A 314 -1.42 26.57 21.13
CA LEU A 314 -1.58 25.19 20.71
C LEU A 314 -0.23 24.44 20.59
N SER A 315 0.89 25.09 20.95
CA SER A 315 2.25 24.53 20.81
C SER A 315 2.57 24.06 19.39
N ILE A 316 2.05 24.75 18.38
CA ILE A 316 2.26 24.44 16.96
C ILE A 316 3.51 25.19 16.47
N PRO A 317 4.57 24.48 16.04
CA PRO A 317 5.76 25.09 15.47
C PRO A 317 5.52 25.61 14.06
N MET A 318 6.36 26.58 13.65
CA MET A 318 6.23 27.31 12.40
C MET A 318 7.44 27.10 11.48
N VAL A 319 7.20 27.13 10.17
CA VAL A 319 8.22 27.22 9.12
C VAL A 319 7.94 28.45 8.29
N LEU A 320 8.87 29.41 8.27
CA LEU A 320 8.73 30.65 7.52
C LEU A 320 9.50 30.57 6.20
N LEU A 321 8.85 30.91 5.10
CA LEU A 321 9.44 30.98 3.78
C LEU A 321 9.74 32.43 3.43
N THR A 322 10.95 32.72 2.98
CA THR A 322 11.37 34.08 2.64
C THR A 322 12.51 34.12 1.64
N LYS A 323 12.58 35.15 0.82
CA LYS A 323 13.71 35.49 -0.03
C LYS A 323 14.79 36.28 0.72
N ASP A 324 14.39 37.02 1.76
CA ASP A 324 15.25 37.93 2.50
C ASP A 324 15.53 37.45 3.92
N LEU A 325 16.67 36.75 4.06
CA LEU A 325 17.15 36.25 5.35
C LEU A 325 17.62 37.34 6.32
N GLU A 326 17.77 38.59 5.86
CA GLU A 326 18.22 39.72 6.67
C GLU A 326 17.07 40.62 7.14
N SER A 327 15.84 40.31 6.75
CA SER A 327 14.66 41.07 7.18
C SER A 327 14.49 41.06 8.71
N GLU A 328 13.97 42.15 9.27
CA GLU A 328 13.75 42.28 10.72
C GLU A 328 12.86 41.15 11.27
N ILE A 329 11.88 40.68 10.49
CA ILE A 329 11.00 39.56 10.84
C ILE A 329 11.83 38.28 11.00
N VAL A 330 12.71 37.98 10.05
CA VAL A 330 13.58 36.79 10.09
C VAL A 330 14.53 36.87 11.27
N GLN A 331 15.21 38.00 11.47
CA GLN A 331 16.15 38.15 12.57
C GLN A 331 15.49 37.95 13.94
N LYS A 332 14.24 38.43 14.08
CA LYS A 332 13.43 38.21 15.29
C LYS A 332 13.03 36.74 15.45
N GLU A 333 12.55 36.10 14.39
CA GLU A 333 12.02 34.74 14.42
C GLU A 333 13.11 33.66 14.52
N ARG A 334 14.35 33.94 14.09
CA ARG A 334 15.50 33.05 14.30
C ARG A 334 15.77 32.73 15.77
N LEU A 335 15.36 33.61 16.67
CA LEU A 335 15.51 33.43 18.12
C LEU A 335 14.42 32.53 18.71
N SER A 336 13.34 32.26 17.98
CA SER A 336 12.25 31.41 18.41
C SER A 336 12.64 29.93 18.26
N PRO A 337 12.67 29.13 19.35
CA PRO A 337 13.01 27.71 19.26
C PRO A 337 11.95 26.89 18.52
N ASN A 338 10.75 27.44 18.30
CA ASN A 338 9.64 26.79 17.61
C ASN A 338 9.44 27.32 16.18
N THR A 339 10.43 28.03 15.63
CA THR A 339 10.38 28.54 14.26
C THR A 339 11.59 28.02 13.47
N ALA A 340 11.35 27.44 12.30
CA ALA A 340 12.36 27.22 11.26
C ALA A 340 12.19 28.24 10.14
N ILE A 341 13.28 28.52 9.43
CA ILE A 341 13.29 29.47 8.31
C ILE A 341 13.89 28.77 7.10
N VAL A 342 13.17 28.81 5.99
CA VAL A 342 13.58 28.23 4.71
C VAL A 342 13.70 29.34 3.69
N GLN A 343 14.88 29.47 3.07
CA GLN A 343 15.13 30.47 2.05
C GLN A 343 14.51 30.06 0.71
N MET A 344 13.91 31.02 0.00
CA MET A 344 13.47 30.89 -1.38
C MET A 344 14.62 31.24 -2.36
N PRO A 345 14.73 30.57 -3.53
CA PRO A 345 13.78 29.61 -4.11
C PRO A 345 13.75 28.26 -3.39
N LEU A 346 12.57 27.64 -3.34
CA LEU A 346 12.35 26.42 -2.57
C LEU A 346 13.00 25.20 -3.23
N ASN A 347 13.71 24.41 -2.42
CA ASN A 347 14.23 23.10 -2.77
C ASN A 347 13.55 22.02 -1.90
N LYS A 348 13.41 20.80 -2.44
CA LYS A 348 12.69 19.70 -1.77
C LYS A 348 13.27 19.37 -0.40
N GLU A 349 14.58 19.11 -0.32
CA GLU A 349 15.21 18.61 0.91
C GLU A 349 15.18 19.63 2.07
N PRO A 350 15.53 20.92 1.88
CA PRO A 350 15.42 21.91 2.95
C PRO A 350 13.99 22.08 3.49
N VAL A 351 12.98 22.03 2.62
CA VAL A 351 11.58 22.12 3.04
C VAL A 351 11.18 20.88 3.85
N ARG A 352 11.53 19.68 3.38
CA ARG A 352 11.24 18.42 4.09
C ARG A 352 11.94 18.36 5.45
N GLU A 353 13.20 18.74 5.52
CA GLU A 353 13.98 18.76 6.75
C GLU A 353 13.35 19.70 7.78
N ALA A 354 13.08 20.96 7.39
CA ALA A 354 12.47 21.95 8.26
C ALA A 354 11.12 21.49 8.82
N VAL A 355 10.23 20.98 7.95
CA VAL A 355 8.91 20.47 8.38
C VAL A 355 9.07 19.26 9.30
N THR A 356 9.99 18.35 9.02
CA THR A 356 10.20 17.14 9.84
C THR A 356 10.70 17.47 11.24
N VAL A 357 11.69 18.36 11.34
CA VAL A 357 12.21 18.84 12.63
C VAL A 357 11.09 19.52 13.44
N MET A 358 10.29 20.37 12.80
CA MET A 358 9.18 21.06 13.48
C MET A 358 8.07 20.09 13.90
N ALA A 359 7.67 19.17 13.03
CA ALA A 359 6.66 18.17 13.35
C ALA A 359 7.08 17.21 14.49
N GLN A 360 8.39 16.97 14.66
CA GLN A 360 8.93 16.24 15.82
C GLN A 360 8.89 17.08 17.10
N LYS A 361 9.18 18.39 17.01
CA LYS A 361 9.09 19.30 18.16
C LYS A 361 7.68 19.38 18.75
N LYS A 362 6.63 19.46 17.91
CA LYS A 362 5.25 19.45 18.42
C LYS A 362 4.97 18.21 19.28
N ALA A 363 5.39 17.03 18.81
CA ALA A 363 5.20 15.78 19.52
C ALA A 363 5.96 15.74 20.86
N ALA A 364 7.11 16.42 20.96
CA ALA A 364 7.87 16.55 22.20
C ALA A 364 7.23 17.55 23.18
N LEU A 365 6.57 18.60 22.70
CA LEU A 365 5.88 19.60 23.53
C LEU A 365 4.54 19.08 24.09
N ALA A 366 3.97 18.04 23.50
CA ALA A 366 2.72 17.41 23.93
C ALA A 366 2.90 16.33 25.02
N LYS A 367 4.14 15.94 25.34
CA LYS A 367 4.51 15.02 26.42
C LYS A 367 4.97 15.80 27.65
#